data_AF-A0A6N7Y1R8-F1
#
_entry.id   AF-A0A6N7Y1R8-F1
#
_cell.length_a   1.000
_cell.length_b   1.000
_cell.length_c   1.000
_cell.angle_alpha   90.00
_cell.angle_beta   90.00
_cell.angle_gamma   90.00
#
_symmetry.space_group_name_H-M   'P 1'
#
loop_
_entity.id
_entity.type
_entity.pdbx_description
1 polymer ?
#
loop_
_entity_poly.entity_id
_entity_poly.type
_entity_poly.pdbx_seq_one_letter_code
_entity_poly.pdbx_strand_id
1 'polypeptide(L)'
;MAKKQIDNLEQMQIDLKHAIREYYLTDNKEAILIIQELATKMAILHGFESTTMVDADEYAIHLDEHCRKMAMTYSYKAVFILGLLGNAKEIKPKTIDEMAKWFIRYYASRIKKELKPEKDGLFCQGKPNYDQVVKYLKYNQIKSLQRDGVIDFDGKIISFSNRVSMEDKAWARKAKKACVERLQDYFDRL
;
A
#
# COMPACT_ATOMS: atom_id res chain seq x y z
N MET A 1 -14.44 -28.83 33.70
CA MET A 1 -13.84 -28.44 32.42
C MET A 1 -14.15 -26.98 32.04
N ALA A 2 -15.40 -26.52 32.16
CA ALA A 2 -15.79 -25.14 31.84
C ALA A 2 -14.98 -24.03 32.57
N LYS A 3 -14.71 -24.17 33.88
CA LYS A 3 -13.97 -23.16 34.66
C LYS A 3 -12.54 -22.90 34.13
N LYS A 4 -11.83 -23.96 33.73
CA LYS A 4 -10.47 -23.88 33.17
C LYS A 4 -10.42 -23.23 31.78
N GLN A 5 -11.51 -23.30 31.02
CA GLN A 5 -11.62 -22.63 29.71
C GLN A 5 -11.91 -21.14 29.88
N ILE A 6 -12.71 -20.76 30.87
CA ILE A 6 -13.01 -19.36 31.22
C ILE A 6 -11.74 -18.64 31.70
N ASP A 7 -10.99 -19.24 32.63
CA ASP A 7 -9.73 -18.67 33.15
C ASP A 7 -8.68 -18.47 32.02
N ASN A 8 -8.68 -19.35 31.01
CA ASN A 8 -7.78 -19.22 29.86
C ASN A 8 -8.21 -18.08 28.92
N LEU A 9 -9.52 -17.86 28.73
CA LEU A 9 -10.03 -16.80 27.87
C LEU A 9 -9.75 -15.40 28.45
N GLU A 10 -9.92 -15.21 29.75
CA GLU A 10 -9.63 -13.94 30.43
C GLU A 10 -8.14 -13.57 30.30
N GLN A 11 -7.25 -14.55 30.46
CA GLN A 11 -5.82 -14.34 30.26
C GLN A 11 -5.50 -13.93 28.81
N MET A 12 -6.10 -14.60 27.82
CA MET A 12 -5.89 -14.26 26.41
C MET A 12 -6.40 -12.86 26.05
N GLN A 13 -7.47 -12.38 26.70
CA GLN A 13 -7.95 -11.00 26.53
C GLN A 13 -6.97 -9.97 27.08
N ILE A 14 -6.34 -10.26 28.21
CA ILE A 14 -5.30 -9.41 28.82
C ILE A 14 -4.08 -9.35 27.90
N ASP A 15 -3.62 -10.50 27.42
CA ASP A 15 -2.46 -10.62 26.55
C ASP A 15 -2.69 -9.92 25.20
N LEU A 16 -3.90 -10.03 24.65
CA LEU A 16 -4.29 -9.33 23.43
C LEU A 16 -4.25 -7.81 23.60
N LYS A 17 -4.80 -7.29 24.70
CA LYS A 17 -4.73 -5.85 25.02
C LYS A 17 -3.29 -5.38 25.18
N HIS A 18 -2.43 -6.19 25.79
CA HIS A 18 -1.01 -5.88 25.94
C HIS A 18 -0.30 -5.83 24.58
N ALA A 19 -0.50 -6.84 23.73
CA ALA A 19 0.11 -6.90 22.41
C ALA A 19 -0.36 -5.76 21.49
N ILE A 20 -1.64 -5.41 21.52
CA ILE A 20 -2.18 -4.22 20.82
C ILE A 20 -1.50 -2.96 21.33
N ARG A 21 -1.37 -2.81 22.65
CA ARG A 21 -0.72 -1.65 23.25
C ARG A 21 0.76 -1.56 22.86
N GLU A 22 1.49 -2.66 22.86
CA GLU A 22 2.88 -2.70 22.41
C GLU A 22 2.99 -2.31 20.93
N TYR A 23 2.16 -2.88 20.06
CA TYR A 23 2.14 -2.52 18.64
C TYR A 23 2.00 -1.01 18.43
N TYR A 24 1.05 -0.36 19.13
CA TYR A 24 0.81 1.07 18.97
C TYR A 24 1.80 1.98 19.70
N LEU A 25 2.45 1.52 20.78
CA LEU A 25 3.37 2.35 21.57
C LEU A 25 4.83 2.19 21.14
N THR A 26 5.23 1.04 20.63
CA THR A 26 6.64 0.73 20.33
C THR A 26 6.91 0.44 18.85
N ASP A 27 5.86 0.43 18.00
CA ASP A 27 5.93 0.01 16.59
C ASP A 27 6.54 -1.39 16.41
N ASN A 28 6.41 -2.24 17.43
CA ASN A 28 6.91 -3.60 17.39
C ASN A 28 6.08 -4.43 16.40
N LYS A 29 6.62 -4.64 15.19
CA LYS A 29 5.96 -5.39 14.12
C LYS A 29 5.75 -6.87 14.46
N GLU A 30 6.50 -7.42 15.41
CA GLU A 30 6.30 -8.80 15.88
C GLU A 30 5.02 -8.93 16.73
N ALA A 31 4.56 -7.84 17.35
CA ALA A 31 3.31 -7.82 18.11
C ALA A 31 2.09 -8.09 17.22
N ILE A 32 2.16 -7.82 15.91
CA ILE A 32 1.10 -8.16 14.94
C ILE A 32 0.84 -9.67 14.92
N LEU A 33 1.90 -10.48 14.93
CA LEU A 33 1.78 -11.94 14.88
C LEU A 33 1.10 -12.48 16.15
N ILE A 34 1.44 -11.90 17.31
CA ILE A 34 0.84 -12.23 18.60
C ILE A 34 -0.64 -11.84 18.63
N ILE A 35 -0.99 -10.67 18.11
CA ILE A 35 -2.39 -10.20 17.98
C ILE A 35 -3.19 -11.17 17.11
N GLN A 36 -2.65 -11.57 15.95
CA GLN A 36 -3.30 -12.51 15.03
C GLN A 36 -3.51 -13.89 15.67
N GLU A 37 -2.50 -14.43 16.34
CA GLU A 37 -2.56 -15.73 17.00
C GLU A 37 -3.61 -15.74 18.14
N LEU A 38 -3.58 -14.72 19.00
CA LEU A 38 -4.50 -14.62 20.14
C LEU A 38 -5.94 -14.41 19.67
N ALA A 39 -6.18 -13.52 18.70
CA ALA A 39 -7.50 -13.29 18.13
C ALA A 39 -8.08 -14.57 17.51
N THR A 40 -7.26 -15.33 16.78
CA THR A 40 -7.68 -16.59 16.14
C THR A 40 -8.05 -17.65 17.18
N LYS A 41 -7.22 -17.84 18.20
CA LYS A 41 -7.50 -18.81 19.27
C LYS A 41 -8.76 -18.44 20.07
N MET A 42 -8.96 -17.14 20.34
CA MET A 42 -10.17 -16.65 21.02
C MET A 42 -11.42 -16.87 20.18
N ALA A 43 -11.36 -16.64 18.87
CA ALA A 43 -12.47 -16.90 17.96
C ALA A 43 -12.91 -18.38 17.99
N ILE A 44 -11.93 -19.29 17.87
CA ILE A 44 -12.17 -20.75 17.95
C ILE A 44 -12.81 -21.13 19.29
N LEU A 45 -12.33 -20.56 20.42
CA LEU A 45 -12.87 -20.82 21.76
C LEU A 45 -14.31 -20.34 21.93
N HIS A 46 -14.68 -19.25 21.25
CA HIS A 46 -16.04 -18.72 21.27
C HIS A 46 -17.00 -19.45 20.32
N GLY A 47 -16.56 -20.51 19.65
CA GLY A 47 -17.39 -21.27 18.71
C GLY A 47 -17.66 -20.52 17.40
N PHE A 48 -16.91 -19.43 17.14
CA PHE A 48 -16.74 -19.00 15.77
C PHE A 48 -15.90 -20.09 15.11
N GLU A 49 -16.49 -20.83 14.16
CA GLU A 49 -15.70 -21.65 13.23
C GLU A 49 -14.58 -20.77 12.66
N SER A 50 -13.56 -21.35 12.02
CA SER A 50 -12.39 -20.63 11.47
C SER A 50 -12.73 -19.55 10.41
N THR A 51 -13.98 -19.13 10.34
CA THR A 51 -14.56 -17.97 9.66
C THR A 51 -13.89 -16.64 10.04
N THR A 52 -13.07 -16.54 11.09
CA THR A 52 -12.25 -15.32 11.31
C THR A 52 -11.09 -15.15 10.34
N MET A 53 -10.82 -16.12 9.46
CA MET A 53 -10.01 -15.87 8.26
C MET A 53 -10.82 -15.21 7.12
N VAL A 54 -12.15 -15.22 7.18
CA VAL A 54 -13.03 -14.72 6.11
C VAL A 54 -13.16 -13.19 6.15
N ASP A 55 -12.92 -12.54 7.31
CA ASP A 55 -12.96 -11.06 7.39
C ASP A 55 -11.65 -10.39 6.99
N ALA A 56 -10.54 -11.11 6.83
CA ALA A 56 -9.31 -10.53 6.27
C ALA A 56 -9.48 -10.18 4.78
N ASP A 57 -10.27 -10.98 4.05
CA ASP A 57 -10.62 -10.75 2.64
C ASP A 57 -11.52 -9.52 2.46
N GLU A 58 -12.40 -9.20 3.42
CA GLU A 58 -13.28 -8.02 3.34
C GLU A 58 -12.49 -6.69 3.41
N TYR A 59 -11.29 -6.70 3.99
CA TYR A 59 -10.37 -5.55 4.06
C TYR A 59 -9.21 -5.61 3.07
N ALA A 60 -9.15 -6.65 2.22
CA ALA A 60 -8.11 -6.82 1.24
C ALA A 60 -8.25 -5.77 0.11
N ILE A 61 -7.15 -5.09 -0.18
CA ILE A 61 -7.08 -4.09 -1.24
C ILE A 61 -6.74 -4.81 -2.54
N HIS A 62 -7.74 -4.96 -3.40
CA HIS A 62 -7.51 -5.30 -4.80
C HIS A 62 -6.94 -4.07 -5.52
N LEU A 63 -5.63 -4.12 -5.81
CA LEU A 63 -4.90 -2.95 -6.30
C LEU A 63 -5.39 -2.44 -7.66
N ASP A 64 -5.92 -3.31 -8.52
CA ASP A 64 -6.51 -2.90 -9.80
C ASP A 64 -7.82 -2.12 -9.62
N GLU A 65 -8.67 -2.52 -8.68
CA GLU A 65 -9.85 -1.75 -8.30
C GLU A 65 -9.47 -0.41 -7.67
N HIS A 66 -8.48 -0.40 -6.78
CA HIS A 66 -7.95 0.83 -6.21
C HIS A 66 -7.44 1.75 -7.33
N CYS A 67 -6.67 1.24 -8.29
CA CYS A 67 -6.23 2.01 -9.46
C CYS A 67 -7.42 2.62 -10.21
N ARG A 68 -8.48 1.85 -10.49
CA ARG A 68 -9.66 2.32 -11.23
C ARG A 68 -10.43 3.42 -10.49
N LYS A 69 -10.61 3.26 -9.18
CA LYS A 69 -11.42 4.16 -8.33
C LYS A 69 -10.64 5.40 -7.84
N MET A 70 -9.31 5.43 -7.96
CA MET A 70 -8.52 6.54 -7.43
C MET A 70 -8.88 7.87 -8.08
N ALA A 71 -8.94 8.92 -7.26
CA ALA A 71 -9.07 10.29 -7.73
C ALA A 71 -7.81 10.70 -8.51
N MET A 72 -8.01 11.23 -9.72
CA MET A 72 -6.95 11.66 -10.63
C MET A 72 -6.88 13.20 -10.70
N THR A 73 -6.71 13.86 -9.55
CA THR A 73 -6.44 15.31 -9.51
C THR A 73 -5.12 15.64 -10.21
N TYR A 74 -4.15 14.74 -10.08
CA TYR A 74 -2.87 14.68 -10.77
C TYR A 74 -2.55 13.23 -11.11
N SER A 75 -1.66 12.99 -12.07
CA SER A 75 -1.23 11.64 -12.44
C SER A 75 -0.36 10.93 -11.37
N TYR A 76 0.10 11.66 -10.34
CA TYR A 76 1.16 11.22 -9.43
C TYR A 76 0.91 9.89 -8.71
N LYS A 77 -0.30 9.62 -8.21
CA LYS A 77 -0.61 8.36 -7.50
C LYS A 77 -0.47 7.15 -8.42
N ALA A 78 -1.04 7.22 -9.61
CA ALA A 78 -0.95 6.16 -10.60
C ALA A 78 0.51 5.97 -11.08
N VAL A 79 1.25 7.06 -11.29
CA VAL A 79 2.70 7.00 -11.61
C VAL A 79 3.50 6.36 -10.47
N PHE A 80 3.13 6.63 -9.21
CA PHE A 80 3.75 6.02 -8.03
C PHE A 80 3.53 4.52 -7.99
N ILE A 81 2.28 4.08 -8.11
CA ILE A 81 1.93 2.65 -8.09
C ILE A 81 2.63 1.93 -9.25
N LEU A 82 2.65 2.52 -10.45
CA LEU A 82 3.41 1.95 -11.59
C LEU A 82 4.91 1.83 -11.32
N GLY A 83 5.51 2.79 -10.62
CA GLY A 83 6.91 2.74 -10.24
C GLY A 83 7.23 1.60 -9.28
N LEU A 84 6.35 1.36 -8.31
CA LEU A 84 6.46 0.23 -7.38
C LEU A 84 6.25 -1.11 -8.06
N LEU A 85 5.24 -1.22 -8.94
CA LEU A 85 5.00 -2.44 -9.73
C LEU A 85 6.19 -2.76 -10.64
N GLY A 86 6.87 -1.75 -11.16
CA GLY A 86 8.05 -1.91 -12.00
C GLY A 86 7.80 -2.74 -13.27
N ASN A 87 8.88 -3.32 -13.79
CA ASN A 87 8.87 -4.18 -15.00
C ASN A 87 9.43 -5.59 -14.74
N ALA A 88 9.82 -5.89 -13.50
CA ALA A 88 10.42 -7.17 -13.15
C ALA A 88 9.35 -8.25 -12.97
N LYS A 89 9.76 -9.52 -13.09
CA LYS A 89 8.88 -10.67 -12.79
C LYS A 89 8.42 -10.69 -11.33
N GLU A 90 9.27 -10.19 -10.45
CA GLU A 90 9.01 -10.05 -9.02
C GLU A 90 8.98 -8.59 -8.62
N ILE A 91 8.01 -8.23 -7.81
CA ILE A 91 7.90 -6.88 -7.24
C ILE A 91 8.78 -6.82 -6.02
N LYS A 92 9.76 -5.91 -6.06
CA LYS A 92 10.69 -5.68 -4.95
C LYS A 92 10.38 -4.33 -4.30
N PRO A 93 10.53 -4.20 -2.98
CA PRO A 93 10.49 -2.93 -2.31
C PRO A 93 11.45 -1.92 -2.95
N LYS A 94 11.11 -0.63 -2.85
CA LYS A 94 11.85 0.47 -3.47
C LYS A 94 12.29 1.49 -2.46
N THR A 95 13.47 2.03 -2.66
CA THR A 95 13.91 3.22 -1.92
C THR A 95 13.23 4.48 -2.46
N ILE A 96 13.21 5.54 -1.64
CA ILE A 96 12.71 6.85 -2.08
C ILE A 96 13.52 7.39 -3.28
N ASP A 97 14.83 7.14 -3.29
CA ASP A 97 15.71 7.56 -4.39
C ASP A 97 15.32 6.86 -5.71
N GLU A 98 15.07 5.54 -5.68
CA GLU A 98 14.59 4.81 -6.85
C GLU A 98 13.25 5.38 -7.35
N MET A 99 12.34 5.71 -6.43
CA MET A 99 11.04 6.30 -6.77
C MET A 99 11.17 7.72 -7.32
N ALA A 100 12.06 8.55 -6.77
CA ALA A 100 12.34 9.89 -7.30
C ALA A 100 12.90 9.81 -8.74
N LYS A 101 13.88 8.93 -8.97
CA LYS A 101 14.44 8.66 -10.29
C LYS A 101 13.39 8.11 -11.26
N TRP A 102 12.46 7.29 -10.78
CA TRP A 102 11.33 6.81 -11.58
C TRP A 102 10.43 7.97 -12.03
N PHE A 103 10.00 8.83 -11.11
CA PHE A 103 9.15 9.99 -11.42
C PHE A 103 9.82 10.90 -12.45
N ILE A 104 11.07 11.29 -12.21
CA ILE A 104 11.85 12.14 -13.13
C ILE A 104 11.88 11.52 -14.54
N ARG A 105 12.20 10.22 -14.64
CA ARG A 105 12.27 9.51 -15.93
C ARG A 105 10.91 9.38 -16.60
N TYR A 106 9.85 9.11 -15.84
CA TYR A 106 8.50 8.96 -16.38
C TYR A 106 8.06 10.25 -17.08
N TYR A 107 8.12 11.39 -16.38
CA TYR A 107 7.69 12.68 -16.94
C TYR A 107 8.63 13.18 -18.04
N ALA A 108 9.95 13.00 -17.90
CA ALA A 108 10.89 13.32 -18.97
C ALA A 108 10.63 12.49 -20.23
N SER A 109 10.27 11.20 -20.09
CA SER A 109 9.93 10.36 -21.24
C SER A 109 8.65 10.80 -21.94
N ARG A 110 7.66 11.34 -21.23
CA ARG A 110 6.46 11.87 -21.86
C ARG A 110 6.79 13.06 -22.76
N ILE A 111 7.57 14.00 -22.22
CA ILE A 111 8.00 15.20 -22.96
C ILE A 111 8.86 14.82 -24.17
N LYS A 112 9.79 13.88 -24.02
CA LYS A 112 10.62 13.38 -25.13
C LYS A 112 9.78 12.75 -26.26
N LYS A 113 8.62 12.20 -25.93
CA LYS A 113 7.68 11.58 -26.89
C LYS A 113 6.61 12.55 -27.39
N GLU A 114 6.76 13.85 -27.10
CA GLU A 114 5.78 14.89 -27.46
C GLU A 114 4.36 14.60 -26.92
N LEU A 115 4.26 13.82 -25.84
CA LEU A 115 3.00 13.55 -25.16
C LEU A 115 2.67 14.72 -24.23
N LYS A 116 1.36 14.99 -24.06
CA LYS A 116 0.85 16.02 -23.15
C LYS A 116 1.55 15.90 -21.76
N PRO A 117 2.21 16.99 -21.29
CA PRO A 117 2.83 17.01 -19.98
C PRO A 117 1.77 17.03 -18.88
N GLU A 118 2.20 16.95 -17.62
CA GLU A 118 1.30 17.21 -16.50
C GLU A 118 0.79 18.66 -16.56
N LYS A 119 -0.48 18.88 -16.21
CA LYS A 119 -1.17 20.17 -16.41
C LYS A 119 -0.53 21.31 -15.61
N ASP A 120 -0.07 21.02 -14.39
CA ASP A 120 0.56 21.95 -13.47
C ASP A 120 1.42 21.22 -12.41
N GLY A 121 2.13 22.00 -11.59
CA GLY A 121 2.93 21.48 -10.49
C GLY A 121 4.35 21.06 -10.86
N LEU A 122 4.98 20.24 -10.01
CA LEU A 122 6.44 20.01 -10.04
C LEU A 122 6.94 19.40 -11.36
N PHE A 123 6.11 18.63 -12.07
CA PHE A 123 6.53 17.84 -13.23
C PHE A 123 6.06 18.42 -14.58
N CYS A 124 5.54 19.65 -14.62
CA CYS A 124 5.04 20.25 -15.86
C CYS A 124 6.16 20.76 -16.80
N GLN A 125 7.33 21.17 -16.28
CA GLN A 125 8.38 21.88 -17.05
C GLN A 125 9.72 21.13 -17.24
N GLY A 126 9.66 19.81 -17.40
CA GLY A 126 10.73 19.02 -18.02
C GLY A 126 11.94 18.65 -17.18
N LYS A 127 12.28 19.40 -16.12
CA LYS A 127 13.38 19.04 -15.20
C LYS A 127 13.08 19.47 -13.76
N PRO A 128 12.27 18.68 -13.01
CA PRO A 128 12.07 18.95 -11.60
C PRO A 128 13.38 18.78 -10.82
N ASN A 129 13.61 19.63 -9.82
CA ASN A 129 14.73 19.48 -8.92
C ASN A 129 14.57 18.19 -8.09
N TYR A 130 15.63 17.39 -7.99
CA TYR A 130 15.59 16.09 -7.31
C TYR A 130 15.17 16.19 -5.84
N ASP A 131 15.70 17.15 -5.08
CA ASP A 131 15.38 17.32 -3.65
C ASP A 131 13.91 17.72 -3.46
N GLN A 132 13.39 18.55 -4.37
CA GLN A 132 11.96 18.88 -4.41
C GLN A 132 11.11 17.64 -4.69
N VAL A 133 11.53 16.76 -5.60
CA VAL A 133 10.85 15.49 -5.88
C VAL A 133 10.84 14.59 -4.66
N VAL A 134 11.99 14.37 -4.02
CA VAL A 134 12.09 13.55 -2.80
C VAL A 134 11.19 14.09 -1.70
N LYS A 135 11.23 15.41 -1.47
CA LYS A 135 10.37 16.10 -0.50
C LYS A 135 8.89 15.89 -0.85
N TYR A 136 8.53 16.08 -2.12
CA TYR A 136 7.16 15.93 -2.58
C TYR A 136 6.63 14.50 -2.40
N LEU A 137 7.42 13.49 -2.75
CA LEU A 137 7.06 12.08 -2.56
C LEU A 137 6.82 11.76 -1.09
N LYS A 138 7.73 12.18 -0.19
CA LYS A 138 7.59 11.96 1.27
C LYS A 138 6.33 12.58 1.84
N TYR A 139 6.05 13.84 1.51
CA TYR A 139 4.96 14.58 2.15
C TYR A 139 3.59 14.40 1.50
N ASN A 140 3.52 13.93 0.25
CA ASN A 140 2.26 13.82 -0.47
C ASN A 140 1.96 12.38 -0.89
N GLN A 141 2.75 11.82 -1.81
CA GLN A 141 2.42 10.53 -2.43
C GLN A 141 2.50 9.38 -1.44
N ILE A 142 3.59 9.33 -0.66
CA ILE A 142 3.80 8.30 0.36
C ILE A 142 2.74 8.41 1.45
N LYS A 143 2.60 9.59 2.07
CA LYS A 143 1.57 9.81 3.11
C LYS A 143 0.16 9.49 2.63
N SER A 144 -0.19 9.85 1.40
CA SER A 144 -1.53 9.53 0.89
C SER A 144 -1.74 8.04 0.72
N LEU A 145 -0.81 7.32 0.10
CA LEU A 145 -0.97 5.89 -0.15
C LEU A 145 -0.84 5.06 1.13
N GLN A 146 -0.09 5.53 2.14
CA GLN A 146 -0.09 4.93 3.48
C GLN A 146 -1.45 5.10 4.17
N ARG A 147 -2.07 6.28 4.08
CA ARG A 147 -3.44 6.49 4.61
C ARG A 147 -4.47 5.62 3.90
N ASP A 148 -4.29 5.42 2.59
CA ASP A 148 -5.14 4.53 1.79
C ASP A 148 -4.87 3.03 2.10
N GLY A 149 -3.87 2.70 2.92
CA GLY A 149 -3.49 1.34 3.28
C GLY A 149 -2.77 0.56 2.16
N VAL A 150 -2.38 1.24 1.08
CA VAL A 150 -1.83 0.60 -0.14
C VAL A 150 -0.35 0.27 0.01
N ILE A 151 0.40 1.10 0.74
CA ILE A 151 1.85 0.95 0.91
C ILE A 151 2.25 1.06 2.37
N ASP A 152 3.39 0.44 2.68
CA ASP A 152 4.14 0.66 3.91
C ASP A 152 5.42 1.43 3.60
N PHE A 153 5.85 2.27 4.55
CA PHE A 153 7.08 3.06 4.42
C PHE A 153 7.74 3.23 5.79
N ASP A 154 9.00 2.80 5.91
CA ASP A 154 9.77 2.80 7.16
C ASP A 154 10.75 3.99 7.31
N GLY A 155 10.66 4.98 6.42
CA GLY A 155 11.62 6.08 6.34
C GLY A 155 12.68 5.91 5.23
N LYS A 156 12.88 4.68 4.73
CA LYS A 156 13.88 4.36 3.69
C LYS A 156 13.29 3.52 2.56
N ILE A 157 12.54 2.49 2.88
CA ILE A 157 12.00 1.46 1.98
C ILE A 157 10.49 1.63 1.88
N ILE A 158 9.98 1.51 0.65
CA ILE A 158 8.58 1.56 0.28
C ILE A 158 8.19 0.20 -0.29
N SER A 159 7.14 -0.41 0.25
CA SER A 159 6.58 -1.68 -0.24
C SER A 159 5.06 -1.60 -0.33
N PHE A 160 4.44 -2.51 -1.07
CA PHE A 160 2.99 -2.71 -0.92
C PHE A 160 2.69 -3.22 0.48
N SER A 161 1.58 -2.76 1.04
CA SER A 161 1.13 -3.19 2.36
C SER A 161 0.67 -4.65 2.32
N ASN A 162 0.73 -5.33 3.46
CA ASN A 162 0.17 -6.68 3.63
C ASN A 162 -1.35 -6.74 3.36
N ARG A 163 -2.02 -5.59 3.33
CA ARG A 163 -3.43 -5.47 2.94
C ARG A 163 -3.67 -5.61 1.45
N VAL A 164 -2.66 -5.45 0.60
CA VAL A 164 -2.82 -5.61 -0.85
C VAL A 164 -2.92 -7.09 -1.18
N SER A 165 -4.05 -7.51 -1.76
CA SER A 165 -4.25 -8.90 -2.17
C SER A 165 -3.29 -9.27 -3.30
N MET A 166 -2.44 -10.26 -3.05
CA MET A 166 -1.45 -10.80 -4.01
C MET A 166 -1.73 -12.26 -4.41
N GLU A 167 -2.87 -12.82 -4.00
CA GLU A 167 -3.22 -14.22 -4.22
C GLU A 167 -3.38 -14.56 -5.71
N ASP A 168 -3.98 -13.63 -6.47
CA ASP A 168 -4.05 -13.74 -7.92
C ASP A 168 -2.66 -13.53 -8.52
N LYS A 169 -2.07 -14.56 -9.13
CA LYS A 169 -0.77 -14.47 -9.83
C LYS A 169 -0.69 -13.34 -10.88
N ALA A 170 -1.83 -12.87 -11.37
CA ALA A 170 -1.94 -11.74 -12.30
C ALA A 170 -2.22 -10.38 -11.64
N TRP A 171 -2.25 -10.27 -10.31
CA TRP A 171 -2.60 -9.05 -9.57
C TRP A 171 -1.80 -7.84 -10.06
N ALA A 172 -0.47 -8.00 -10.17
CA ALA A 172 0.44 -6.95 -10.57
C ALA A 172 0.18 -6.47 -12.00
N ARG A 173 -0.12 -7.42 -12.90
CA ARG A 173 -0.45 -7.13 -14.31
C ARG A 173 -1.79 -6.43 -14.43
N LYS A 174 -2.81 -6.86 -13.68
CA LYS A 174 -4.13 -6.22 -13.64
C LYS A 174 -4.03 -4.79 -13.09
N ALA A 175 -3.30 -4.59 -12.00
CA ALA A 175 -3.05 -3.29 -11.41
C ALA A 175 -2.29 -2.37 -12.37
N LYS A 176 -1.25 -2.89 -13.03
CA LYS A 176 -0.50 -2.14 -14.05
C LYS A 176 -1.39 -1.70 -15.20
N LYS A 177 -2.22 -2.60 -15.73
CA LYS A 177 -3.18 -2.30 -16.80
C LYS A 177 -4.15 -1.20 -16.36
N ALA A 178 -4.78 -1.35 -15.21
CA ALA A 178 -5.72 -0.36 -14.66
C ALA A 178 -5.06 1.01 -14.47
N CYS A 179 -3.85 1.06 -13.90
CA CYS A 179 -3.15 2.31 -13.70
C CYS A 179 -2.70 2.96 -15.02
N VAL A 180 -2.34 2.19 -16.06
CA VAL A 180 -2.04 2.71 -17.41
C VAL A 180 -3.30 3.28 -18.07
N GLU A 181 -4.42 2.56 -18.02
CA GLU A 181 -5.71 3.03 -18.56
C GLU A 181 -6.13 4.35 -17.91
N ARG A 182 -6.03 4.45 -16.58
CA ARG A 182 -6.35 5.68 -15.85
C ARG A 182 -5.43 6.84 -16.20
N LEU A 183 -4.15 6.58 -16.45
CA LEU A 183 -3.23 7.62 -16.92
C LEU A 183 -3.57 8.07 -18.33
N GLN A 184 -3.90 7.14 -19.22
CA GLN A 184 -4.33 7.47 -20.58
C GLN A 184 -5.57 8.37 -20.56
N ASP A 185 -6.61 7.96 -19.85
CA ASP A 185 -7.84 8.75 -19.67
C ASP A 185 -7.56 10.14 -19.10
N TYR A 186 -6.64 10.23 -18.12
CA TYR A 186 -6.28 11.48 -17.48
C TYR A 186 -5.62 12.44 -18.48
N PHE A 187 -4.58 11.97 -19.18
CA PHE A 187 -3.82 12.81 -20.09
C PHE A 187 -4.61 13.16 -21.36
N ASP A 188 -5.55 12.32 -21.81
CA ASP A 188 -6.39 12.63 -22.96
C ASP A 188 -7.34 13.81 -22.69
N ARG A 189 -7.72 14.01 -21.42
CA ARG A 189 -8.59 15.09 -20.96
C ARG A 189 -7.87 16.40 -20.63
N LEU A 190 -6.53 16.41 -20.59
CA LEU A 190 -5.73 17.63 -20.43
C LEU A 190 -5.74 18.47 -21.70
#